data_AF-A0A520XU59-F1
#
_entry.id   AF-A0A520XU59-F1
#
_cell.length_a   1.000
_cell.length_b   1.000
_cell.length_c   1.000
_cell.angle_alpha   90.00
_cell.angle_beta   90.00
_cell.angle_gamma   90.00
#
_symmetry.space_group_name_H-M   'P 1'
#
loop_
_entity.id
_entity.type
_entity.pdbx_description
1 polymer ?
#
loop_
_entity_poly.entity_id
_entity_poly.type
_entity_poly.pdbx_seq_one_letter_code
_entity_poly.pdbx_strand_id
1 'polypeptide(L)' 'MSDMENFVDTYGVGAFDHLADDEGTVWAQFAVTSQPAFVFINDDGAAKTVVARLGEERLAEEIDALLQST' A
#
# COMPACT_ATOMS: atom_id res chain seq x y z
N MET A 1 4.80 21.11 9.50
CA MET A 1 4.59 19.73 9.04
C MET A 1 3.14 19.39 9.20
N SER A 2 2.53 18.76 8.20
CA SER A 2 1.21 18.14 8.32
C SER A 2 1.29 16.91 9.23
N ASP A 3 0.13 16.42 9.69
CA ASP A 3 0.06 15.18 10.50
C ASP A 3 0.64 13.97 9.74
N MET A 4 0.48 13.93 8.42
CA MET A 4 1.05 12.88 7.56
C MET A 4 2.58 12.98 7.47
N GLU A 5 3.13 14.18 7.26
CA GLU A 5 4.58 14.37 7.24
C GLU A 5 5.22 13.98 8.59
N ASN A 6 4.57 14.34 9.70
CA ASN A 6 5.03 13.97 11.04
C ASN A 6 4.99 12.45 11.27
N PHE A 7 3.99 11.75 10.75
CA PHE A 7 3.93 10.28 10.78
C PHE A 7 5.12 9.65 10.05
N VAL A 8 5.44 10.14 8.84
CA VAL A 8 6.55 9.62 8.04
C VAL A 8 7.88 9.76 8.77
N ASP A 9 8.14 10.92 9.37
CA ASP A 9 9.36 11.19 10.14
C ASP A 9 9.42 10.35 11.42
N THR A 10 8.33 10.31 12.19
CA THR A 10 8.26 9.58 13.47
C THR A 10 8.54 8.09 13.32
N TYR A 11 8.00 7.46 12.27
CA TYR A 11 8.12 6.01 12.05
C TYR A 11 9.24 5.63 11.06
N GLY A 12 9.95 6.62 10.49
CA GLY A 12 11.07 6.38 9.58
C GLY A 12 10.67 5.67 8.28
N VAL A 13 9.44 5.90 7.78
CA VAL A 13 8.89 5.21 6.60
C VAL A 13 9.11 5.96 5.29
N GLY A 14 10.01 6.95 5.26
CA GLY A 14 10.28 7.80 4.09
C GLY A 14 11.14 7.16 2.98
N ALA A 15 11.28 5.83 2.97
CA ALA A 15 12.10 5.12 1.97
C ALA A 15 11.41 4.98 0.60
N PHE A 16 10.13 5.33 0.52
CA PHE A 16 9.32 5.34 -0.71
C PHE A 16 8.36 6.54 -0.69
N ASP A 17 7.78 6.85 -1.85
CA ASP A 17 6.89 8.00 -2.01
C ASP A 17 5.61 7.87 -1.17
N HIS A 18 5.22 8.97 -0.54
CA HIS A 18 3.96 9.09 0.20
C HIS A 18 3.01 10.03 -0.54
N LEU A 19 1.78 9.57 -0.77
CA LEU A 19 0.73 10.34 -1.42
C LEU A 19 -0.34 10.74 -0.39
N ALA A 20 -0.66 12.02 -0.31
CA ALA A 20 -1.83 12.51 0.41
C ALA A 20 -3.07 12.39 -0.48
N ASP A 21 -3.89 11.36 -0.26
CA ASP A 21 -5.16 11.15 -0.97
C ASP A 21 -6.33 11.82 -0.22
N ASP A 22 -6.27 13.14 -0.05
CA ASP A 22 -7.25 13.91 0.74
C ASP A 22 -8.68 13.79 0.20
N GLU A 23 -8.83 13.60 -1.12
CA GLU A 23 -10.13 13.39 -1.78
C GLU A 23 -10.57 11.92 -1.83
N GLY A 24 -9.72 10.97 -1.41
CA GLY A 24 -10.02 9.53 -1.38
C GLY A 24 -10.13 8.87 -2.76
N THR A 25 -9.65 9.54 -3.81
CA THR A 25 -9.79 9.09 -5.21
C THR A 25 -8.98 7.83 -5.49
N VAL A 26 -7.77 7.73 -4.93
CA VAL A 26 -6.89 6.57 -5.09
C VAL A 26 -7.44 5.39 -4.29
N TRP A 27 -7.89 5.63 -3.05
CA TRP A 27 -8.54 4.61 -2.24
C TRP A 27 -9.78 4.03 -2.93
N ALA A 28 -10.64 4.88 -3.49
CA ALA A 28 -11.83 4.45 -4.22
C ALA A 28 -11.48 3.62 -5.46
N GLN A 29 -10.46 4.02 -6.23
CA GLN A 29 -10.01 3.28 -7.42
C GLN A 29 -9.59 1.84 -7.09
N PHE A 30 -8.95 1.62 -5.94
CA PHE A 30 -8.49 0.29 -5.52
C PHE A 30 -9.43 -0.41 -4.53
N ALA A 31 -10.65 0.10 -4.36
CA ALA A 31 -11.66 -0.43 -3.44
C ALA A 31 -11.18 -0.57 -1.98
N VAL A 32 -10.31 0.34 -1.54
CA VAL A 32 -9.87 0.43 -0.14
C VAL A 32 -10.95 1.14 0.67
N THR A 33 -11.56 0.43 1.62
CA THR A 33 -12.66 0.95 2.44
C THR A 33 -12.24 1.30 3.86
N SER A 34 -11.09 0.80 4.31
CA SER A 34 -10.51 1.10 5.61
C SER A 34 -9.01 0.78 5.62
N GLN A 35 -8.29 1.39 6.55
CA GLN A 35 -6.93 0.98 6.89
C GLN A 35 -6.93 -0.09 8.00
N PRO A 36 -5.87 -0.92 8.09
CA PRO A 36 -4.78 -1.05 7.12
C PRO A 36 -5.22 -1.84 5.88
N ALA A 37 -4.64 -1.49 4.73
CA ALA A 37 -4.86 -2.18 3.46
C ALA A 37 -3.59 -2.17 2.61
N PHE A 38 -3.47 -3.16 1.73
CA PHE A 38 -2.38 -3.32 0.77
C PHE A 38 -2.97 -3.61 -0.61
N VAL A 39 -2.38 -3.02 -1.64
CA VAL A 39 -2.74 -3.27 -3.04
C VAL A 39 -1.48 -3.76 -3.75
N PHE A 40 -1.53 -4.98 -4.26
CA PHE A 40 -0.43 -5.61 -5.00
C PHE A 40 -0.74 -5.51 -6.49
N ILE A 41 0.16 -4.93 -7.28
CA ILE A 41 -0.06 -4.63 -8.71
C ILE A 41 1.07 -5.28 -9.51
N ASN A 42 0.70 -6.08 -10.51
CA ASN A 42 1.61 -6.73 -11.44
C ASN A 42 2.04 -5.82 -12.60
N ASP A 43 3.05 -6.26 -13.36
CA ASP A 43 3.58 -5.56 -14.54
C ASP A 43 2.52 -5.34 -15.65
N ASP A 44 1.49 -6.18 -15.69
CA ASP A 44 0.36 -6.07 -16.61
C ASP A 44 -0.78 -5.15 -16.11
N GLY A 45 -0.63 -4.59 -14.90
CA GLY A 45 -1.62 -3.75 -14.25
C GLY A 45 -2.73 -4.50 -13.51
N ALA A 46 -2.70 -5.84 -13.46
CA ALA A 46 -3.62 -6.59 -12.62
C ALA A 46 -3.37 -6.28 -11.14
N ALA A 47 -4.44 -5.93 -10.40
CA ALA A 47 -4.36 -5.52 -9.02
C ALA A 47 -5.14 -6.45 -8.08
N LYS A 48 -4.56 -6.71 -6.91
CA LYS A 48 -5.19 -7.45 -5.81
C LYS A 48 -5.19 -6.60 -4.55
N THR A 49 -6.39 -6.26 -4.07
CA THR A 49 -6.58 -5.50 -2.83
C THR A 49 -6.80 -6.43 -1.65
N VAL A 50 -6.08 -6.18 -0.56
CA VAL A 50 -6.25 -6.85 0.74
C VAL A 50 -6.54 -5.80 1.81
N VAL A 51 -7.77 -5.76 2.32
CA VAL A 51 -8.19 -4.84 3.39
C VAL A 51 -8.05 -5.54 4.74
N ALA A 52 -6.80 -5.68 5.19
CA ALA A 52 -6.45 -6.27 6.47
C ALA A 52 -5.02 -5.90 6.89
N ARG A 53 -4.71 -6.11 8.17
CA ARG A 53 -3.31 -6.08 8.63
C ARG A 53 -2.59 -7.30 8.06
N LEU A 54 -1.41 -7.08 7.50
CA LEU A 54 -0.48 -8.14 7.11
C LEU A 54 0.70 -8.19 8.07
N GLY A 55 1.15 -9.40 8.40
CA GLY A 55 2.45 -9.62 9.01
C GLY A 55 3.55 -9.67 7.95
N GLU A 56 4.81 -9.63 8.39
CA GLU A 56 5.99 -9.61 7.52
C GLU A 56 6.03 -10.80 6.55
N GLU A 57 5.85 -12.03 7.05
CA GLU A 57 5.84 -13.25 6.23
C GLU A 57 4.80 -13.17 5.11
N ARG A 58 3.57 -12.76 5.44
CA ARG A 58 2.52 -12.67 4.45
C ARG A 58 2.77 -11.56 3.43
N LEU A 59 3.34 -10.43 3.86
CA LEU A 59 3.71 -9.35 2.95
C LEU A 59 4.81 -9.81 1.97
N ALA A 60 5.82 -10.53 2.46
CA ALA A 60 6.88 -11.08 1.63
C ALA A 60 6.35 -12.09 0.61
N GLU A 61 5.44 -12.99 1.01
CA GLU A 61 4.80 -13.95 0.09
C GLU A 61 4.05 -13.26 -1.07
N GLU A 62 3.33 -12.17 -0.79
CA GLU A 62 2.62 -11.43 -1.84
C GLU A 62 3.60 -10.75 -2.80
N ILE A 63 4.72 -10.21 -2.29
CA ILE A 63 5.79 -9.62 -3.13
C ILE A 63 6.45 -10.70 -3.98
N ASP A 64 6.80 -11.85 -3.41
CA ASP A 64 7.39 -12.97 -4.15
C ASP A 64 6.46 -13.49 -5.25
N ALA A 65 5.14 -13.44 -5.01
CA ALA A 65 4.15 -13.80 -6.04
C ALA A 65 4.15 -12.81 -7.21
N LEU A 66 4.31 -11.51 -6.97
CA LEU A 66 4.44 -10.49 -8.04
C LEU A 66 5.68 -10.77 -8.90
N LEU A 67 6.80 -11.11 -8.27
CA LEU A 67 8.07 -11.40 -8.97
C LEU A 67 8.02 -12.68 -9.82
N GLN A 68 7.06 -13.56 -9.58
CA GLN A 68 6.88 -14.83 -10.30
C GLN A 68 5.85 -14.75 -11.42
N SER A 69 4.99 -13.74 -11.44
CA SER A 69 4.03 -13.53 -12.53
C SER A 69 4.69 -12.74 -13.67
N THR A 70 5.31 -13.48 -14.60
CA THR A 70 5.82 -12.98 -15.88
C THR A 70 4.82 -13.22 -17.00
#